data_AF-A0A529LPD2-F1
#
_entry.id   AF-A0A529LPD2-F1
#
_cell.length_a   1.000
_cell.length_b   1.000
_cell.length_c   1.000
_cell.angle_alpha   90.00
_cell.angle_beta   90.00
_cell.angle_gamma   90.00
#
_symmetry.space_group_name_H-M   'P 1'
#
loop_
_entity.id
_entity.type
_entity.pdbx_description
1 polymer ?
#
loop_
_entity_poly.entity_id
_entity_poly.type
_entity_poly.pdbx_seq_one_letter_code
_entity_poly.pdbx_strand_id
1 'polypeptide(L)'
;MTDQLKKILLGEQGLVVIFVVAFALVSALVPNFLTDRNMLGLLQSVVTVGIVACTMMFCLAARDFDLSVGSIVAFAGMVAVMASNYTGSILL
;
A
#
# COMPACT_ATOMS: atom_id res chain seq x y z
N MET A 1 24.11 -13.66 21.63
CA MET A 1 23.11 -12.57 21.49
C MET A 1 23.08 -11.96 20.08
N THR A 2 24.22 -11.81 19.39
CA THR A 2 24.32 -11.23 18.03
C THR A 2 23.64 -12.06 16.93
N ASP A 3 23.72 -13.39 16.97
CA ASP A 3 23.12 -14.24 15.92
C ASP A 3 21.59 -14.26 15.96
N GLN A 4 21.00 -14.16 17.15
CA GLN A 4 19.54 -14.06 17.31
C GLN A 4 19.03 -12.72 16.74
N LEU A 5 19.75 -11.63 16.98
CA LEU A 5 19.47 -10.31 16.44
C LEU A 5 19.58 -10.29 14.90
N LYS A 6 20.63 -10.92 14.35
CA LYS A 6 20.78 -11.08 12.90
C LYS A 6 19.64 -11.92 12.31
N LYS A 7 19.18 -12.98 12.98
CA LYS A 7 18.09 -13.82 12.49
C LYS A 7 16.73 -13.13 12.56
N ILE A 8 16.51 -12.24 13.52
CA ILE A 8 15.31 -11.39 13.60
C ILE A 8 15.33 -10.31 12.50
N LEU A 9 16.50 -9.72 12.22
CA LEU A 9 16.66 -8.67 11.20
C LEU A 9 16.76 -9.20 9.75
N LEU A 10 17.36 -10.37 9.53
CA LEU A 10 17.63 -10.98 8.21
C LEU A 10 16.81 -12.25 7.95
N GLY A 11 15.98 -12.70 8.89
CA GLY A 11 15.06 -13.84 8.72
C GLY A 11 13.71 -13.42 8.15
N GLU A 12 12.74 -14.34 8.12
CA GLU A 12 11.39 -14.12 7.57
C GLU A 12 10.65 -12.91 8.17
N GLN A 13 10.99 -12.52 9.40
CA GLN A 13 10.37 -11.38 10.10
C GLN A 13 11.12 -10.06 9.87
N GLY A 14 12.25 -10.06 9.17
CA GLY A 14 13.11 -8.89 8.97
C GLY A 14 12.37 -7.71 8.35
N LEU A 15 11.49 -7.97 7.38
CA LEU A 15 10.68 -6.93 6.74
C LEU A 15 9.73 -6.23 7.73
N VAL A 16 9.09 -7.00 8.62
CA VAL A 16 8.18 -6.46 9.64
C VAL A 16 8.96 -5.60 10.64
N VAL A 17 10.14 -6.07 11.06
CA VAL A 17 11.00 -5.31 11.97
C VAL A 17 11.45 -4.00 11.32
N ILE A 18 11.89 -4.03 10.06
CA ILE A 18 12.26 -2.83 9.30
C ILE A 18 11.07 -1.88 9.18
N PHE A 19 9.87 -2.38 8.90
CA PHE A 19 8.67 -1.57 8.82
C PHE A 19 8.37 -0.85 10.15
N VAL A 20 8.40 -1.57 11.27
CA VAL A 20 8.13 -0.99 12.60
C VAL A 20 9.17 0.08 12.96
N VAL A 21 10.45 -0.18 12.68
CA VAL A 21 11.53 0.79 12.92
C VAL A 21 11.35 2.03 12.06
N ALA A 22 11.10 1.86 10.75
CA ALA A 22 10.87 2.97 9.84
C ALA A 22 9.63 3.78 10.23
N PHE A 23 8.54 3.12 10.61
CA PHE A 23 7.31 3.77 11.07
C PHE A 23 7.55 4.59 12.34
N ALA A 24 8.26 4.03 13.33
CA ALA A 24 8.61 4.74 14.56
C ALA A 24 9.48 5.97 14.29
N LEU A 25 10.48 5.85 13.41
CA LEU A 25 11.36 6.96 13.04
C LEU A 25 10.58 8.09 12.36
N VAL A 26 9.75 7.76 11.35
CA VAL A 26 8.97 8.77 10.62
C VAL A 26 7.93 9.41 11.54
N SER A 27 7.30 8.63 12.42
CA SER A 27 6.36 9.12 13.43
C SER A 27 6.99 10.15 14.38
N ALA A 28 8.27 9.97 14.75
CA ALA A 28 8.98 10.90 15.63
C ALA A 28 9.57 12.11 14.89
N LEU A 29 10.05 11.93 13.65
CA LEU A 29 10.78 12.97 12.91
C LEU A 29 9.87 13.88 12.09
N VAL A 30 8.69 13.40 11.67
CA VAL A 30 7.79 14.16 10.80
C VAL A 30 6.64 14.75 11.60
N PRO A 31 6.53 16.10 11.67
CA PRO A 31 5.41 16.73 12.35
C PRO A 31 4.10 16.38 11.63
N ASN A 32 3.04 16.14 12.39
CA ASN A 32 1.70 15.76 11.91
C ASN A 32 1.59 14.37 11.26
N PHE A 33 2.61 13.51 11.34
CA PHE A 33 2.55 12.18 10.76
C PHE A 33 1.42 11.31 11.33
N LEU A 34 1.18 11.38 12.65
CA LEU A 34 0.14 10.61 13.32
C LEU A 34 -1.26 11.27 13.25
N THR A 35 -1.45 12.30 12.43
CA THR A 35 -2.79 12.87 12.24
C THR A 35 -3.73 11.91 11.53
N ASP A 36 -5.01 11.97 11.86
CA ASP A 36 -6.05 11.11 11.27
C ASP A 36 -6.03 11.16 9.74
N ARG A 37 -5.83 12.35 9.17
CA ARG A 37 -5.77 12.53 7.71
C ARG A 37 -4.60 11.78 7.08
N ASN A 38 -3.42 11.84 7.67
CA ASN A 38 -2.25 11.13 7.16
C ASN A 38 -2.38 9.62 7.38
N MET A 39 -2.90 9.21 8.54
CA MET A 39 -3.12 7.79 8.85
C MET A 39 -4.14 7.16 7.90
N LEU A 40 -5.27 7.84 7.66
CA LEU A 40 -6.27 7.40 6.69
C LEU A 40 -5.72 7.37 5.27
N GLY A 41 -4.92 8.35 4.86
CA GLY A 41 -4.27 8.36 3.54
C GLY A 41 -3.26 7.20 3.37
N LEU A 42 -2.49 6.91 4.41
CA LEU A 42 -1.55 5.79 4.43
C LEU A 42 -2.30 4.46 4.37
N LEU A 43 -3.33 4.28 5.20
CA LEU A 43 -4.18 3.09 5.18
C LEU A 43 -4.87 2.90 3.82
N GLN A 44 -5.37 3.97 3.20
CA GLN A 44 -6.01 3.91 1.88
C GLN A 44 -5.03 3.45 0.78
N SER A 45 -3.78 3.90 0.85
CA SER A 45 -2.71 3.47 -0.05
C SER A 45 -2.41 1.97 0.12
N VAL A 46 -2.31 1.50 1.37
CA VAL A 46 -2.08 0.09 1.70
C VAL A 46 -3.25 -0.79 1.28
N VAL A 47 -4.49 -0.37 1.50
CA VAL A 47 -5.70 -1.10 1.10
C VAL A 47 -5.74 -1.29 -0.41
N THR A 48 -5.40 -0.26 -1.18
CA THR A 48 -5.34 -0.35 -2.66
C THR A 48 -4.35 -1.42 -3.11
N VAL A 49 -3.14 -1.43 -2.55
CA VAL A 49 -2.12 -2.45 -2.86
C VAL A 49 -2.56 -3.84 -2.39
N GLY A 50 -3.20 -3.95 -1.23
CA GLY A 50 -3.69 -5.21 -0.69
C GLY A 50 -4.76 -5.87 -1.56
N ILE A 51 -5.75 -5.10 -2.04
CA ILE A 51 -6.79 -5.60 -2.95
C ILE A 51 -6.16 -6.11 -4.25
N VAL A 52 -5.22 -5.35 -4.82
CA VAL A 52 -4.50 -5.74 -6.04
C VAL A 52 -3.68 -7.01 -5.84
N ALA A 53 -2.96 -7.12 -4.72
CA ALA A 53 -2.15 -8.29 -4.42
C ALA A 53 -2.99 -9.57 -4.29
N CYS A 54 -4.18 -9.50 -3.67
CA CYS A 54 -5.10 -10.62 -3.59
C CYS A 54 -5.52 -11.14 -4.98
N THR A 55 -5.90 -10.24 -5.89
CA THR A 55 -6.27 -10.61 -7.27
C THR A 55 -5.07 -11.14 -8.05
N MET A 56 -3.90 -10.50 -7.90
CA MET A 56 -2.68 -10.93 -8.59
C MET A 56 -2.25 -12.34 -8.18
N MET A 57 -2.43 -12.72 -6.90
CA MET A 57 -2.17 -14.10 -6.45
C MET A 57 -3.06 -15.13 -7.19
N PHE A 58 -4.32 -14.79 -7.47
CA PHE A 58 -5.22 -15.64 -8.25
C PHE A 58 -4.75 -15.76 -9.72
N CYS A 59 -4.34 -14.65 -10.35
CA CYS A 59 -3.77 -14.67 -11.70
C CYS A 59 -2.51 -15.54 -11.77
N LEU A 60 -1.61 -15.39 -10.80
CA LEU A 60 -0.40 -16.21 -10.68
C LEU A 60 -0.72 -17.70 -10.56
N ALA A 61 -1.75 -18.07 -9.77
CA ALA A 61 -2.20 -19.46 -9.64
C ALA A 61 -2.77 -20.01 -10.96
N ALA A 62 -3.43 -19.16 -11.76
CA ALA A 62 -3.90 -19.48 -13.11
C ALA A 62 -2.77 -19.57 -14.17
N ARG A 63 -1.51 -19.32 -13.77
CA ARG A 63 -0.33 -19.19 -14.65
C ARG A 63 -0.41 -18.03 -15.63
N ASP A 64 -1.23 -17.02 -15.32
CA ASP A 64 -1.32 -15.79 -16.10
C ASP A 64 -0.63 -14.65 -15.33
N PHE A 65 0.47 -14.15 -15.89
CA PHE A 65 1.24 -13.06 -15.27
C PHE A 65 0.69 -11.72 -15.75
N ASP A 66 -0.46 -11.33 -15.21
CA ASP A 66 -1.06 -10.04 -15.54
C ASP A 66 -0.43 -8.90 -14.71
N LEU A 67 0.65 -8.33 -15.26
CA LEU A 67 1.29 -7.12 -14.72
C LEU A 67 0.50 -5.85 -15.07
N SER A 68 -0.54 -5.92 -15.91
CA SER A 68 -1.34 -4.76 -16.34
C SER A 68 -2.36 -4.30 -15.30
N VAL A 69 -2.58 -5.05 -14.22
CA VAL A 69 -3.52 -4.67 -13.15
C VAL A 69 -3.24 -3.26 -12.60
N GLY A 70 -1.97 -2.86 -12.51
CA GLY A 70 -1.60 -1.52 -12.07
C GLY A 70 -2.06 -0.41 -13.02
N SER A 71 -1.95 -0.62 -14.33
CA SER A 71 -2.38 0.37 -15.32
C SER A 71 -3.91 0.46 -15.42
N ILE A 72 -4.62 -0.66 -15.24
CA ILE A 72 -6.09 -0.68 -15.19
C ILE A 72 -6.60 0.09 -13.96
N VAL A 73 -6.00 -0.12 -12.78
CA VAL A 73 -6.38 0.61 -11.56
C VAL A 73 -6.14 2.12 -11.72
N ALA A 74 -4.99 2.51 -12.28
CA ALA A 74 -4.70 3.92 -12.54
C ALA A 74 -5.66 4.54 -13.55
N PHE A 75 -5.95 3.83 -14.65
CA PHE A 75 -6.90 4.29 -15.67
C PHE A 75 -8.31 4.44 -15.11
N ALA A 76 -8.81 3.42 -14.40
CA ALA A 76 -10.13 3.46 -13.78
C ALA A 76 -10.26 4.60 -12.75
N GLY A 77 -9.23 4.80 -11.92
CA GLY A 77 -9.18 5.92 -10.98
C GLY A 77 -9.26 7.29 -11.67
N MET A 78 -8.49 7.47 -12.76
CA MET A 78 -8.53 8.71 -13.54
C MET A 78 -9.89 8.92 -14.22
N VAL A 79 -10.50 7.88 -14.78
CA VAL A 79 -11.84 7.98 -15.38
C VAL A 79 -12.88 8.38 -14.34
N ALA A 80 -12.85 7.80 -13.14
CA ALA A 80 -13.76 8.17 -12.06
C ALA A 80 -13.60 9.65 -11.66
N VAL A 81 -12.35 10.13 -11.54
CA VAL A 81 -12.08 11.54 -11.24
C VAL A 81 -12.56 12.47 -12.37
N MET A 82 -12.36 12.09 -13.63
CA MET A 82 -12.84 12.87 -14.77
C MET A 82 -14.37 12.94 -14.84
N ALA A 83 -15.05 11.81 -14.62
CA ALA A 83 -16.51 11.74 -14.58
C ALA A 83 -17.07 12.64 -13.46
N SER A 84 -16.53 12.52 -12.26
CA SER A 84 -16.91 13.35 -11.12
C SER A 84 -16.71 14.85 -11.37
N ASN A 85 -15.57 15.22 -11.96
CA ASN A 85 -15.29 16.61 -12.33
C ASN A 85 -16.24 17.13 -13.41
N TYR A 86 -16.62 16.30 -14.40
CA TYR A 86 -17.52 16.71 -15.48
C TYR A 86 -18.97 16.87 -15.00
N THR A 87 -19.44 15.97 -14.14
CA THR A 87 -20.81 16.01 -13.59
C THR A 87 -20.94 17.01 -12.44
N GLY A 88 -19.83 17.43 -11.82
CA GLY A 88 -19.83 18.27 -10.62
C GLY A 88 -20.40 17.54 -9.39
N SER A 89 -20.54 16.22 -9.47
CA SER A 89 -21.06 15.35 -8.41
C SER A 89 -19.93 14.46 -7.91
N ILE A 90 -19.76 14.38 -6.59
CA ILE A 90 -18.72 13.53 -5.97
C ILE A 90 -19.15 12.04 -5.96
N LEU A 91 -20.45 11.79 -6.11
CA LEU A 91 -21.04 10.44 -6.07
C LEU A 91 -21.16 9.77 -7.45
N LEU A 92 -20.92 10.53 -8.52
CA LEU A 92 -21.05 10.13 -9.93
C LEU A 92 -19.75 10.41 -10.66
#